data_AF-G7H1M6-F1
#
_entry.id   AF-G7H1M6-F1
#
_cell.length_a   1.000
_cell.length_b   1.000
_cell.length_c   1.000
_cell.angle_alpha   90.00
_cell.angle_beta   90.00
_cell.angle_gamma   90.00
#
_symmetry.space_group_name_H-M   'P 1'
#
loop_
_entity.id
_entity.type
_entity.pdbx_description
1 polymer ?
#
loop_
_entity_poly.entity_id
_entity_poly.type
_entity_poly.pdbx_seq_one_letter_code
_entity_poly.pdbx_strand_id
1 'polypeptide(L)'
;MRRLRPCLPRLSAAALAVAATAMLPAVNASAAARPEVGQPCTGAEIGRKVTDKHGRTIICSNYRWQIYTGQRPSHPWADQQRQFFGIAA
;
A
#
# COMPACT_ATOMS: atom_id res chain seq x y z
N MET A 1 19.05 -68.36 25.24
CA MET A 1 19.86 -67.17 25.61
C MET A 1 19.33 -65.95 24.87
N ARG A 2 18.59 -65.04 25.53
CA ARG A 2 17.99 -63.83 24.93
C ARG A 2 18.91 -62.63 25.19
N ARG A 3 19.38 -61.95 24.14
CA ARG A 3 20.16 -60.70 24.26
C ARG A 3 19.20 -59.51 24.34
N LEU A 4 19.11 -58.88 25.50
CA LEU A 4 18.46 -57.58 25.67
C LEU A 4 19.51 -56.48 25.44
N ARG A 5 19.35 -55.71 24.36
CA ARG A 5 20.06 -54.44 24.14
C ARG A 5 19.25 -53.33 24.80
N PRO A 6 19.78 -52.57 25.78
CA PRO A 6 19.06 -51.42 26.31
C PRO A 6 19.10 -50.27 25.29
N CYS A 7 17.90 -49.88 24.84
CA CYS A 7 17.67 -48.67 24.06
C CYS A 7 18.10 -47.43 24.84
N LEU A 8 18.89 -46.55 24.21
CA LEU A 8 19.12 -45.19 24.70
C LEU A 8 17.79 -44.41 24.72
N PRO A 9 17.50 -43.63 25.77
CA PRO A 9 16.32 -42.78 25.78
C PRO A 9 16.55 -41.57 24.85
N ARG A 10 15.63 -41.39 23.90
CA ARG A 10 15.50 -40.16 23.12
C ARG A 10 15.00 -39.06 24.04
N LEU A 11 15.89 -38.19 24.50
CA LEU A 11 15.51 -36.95 25.18
C LEU A 11 14.84 -36.04 24.15
N SER A 12 13.52 -35.91 24.28
CA SER A 12 12.69 -35.10 23.42
C SER A 12 12.87 -33.62 23.77
N ALA A 13 13.18 -32.81 22.75
CA ALA A 13 13.31 -31.37 22.88
C ALA A 13 11.97 -30.75 23.31
N ALA A 14 11.97 -30.07 24.46
CA ALA A 14 10.82 -29.30 24.93
C ALA A 14 10.67 -28.06 24.04
N ALA A 15 9.63 -28.03 23.20
CA ALA A 15 9.24 -26.85 22.45
C ALA A 15 8.52 -25.87 23.38
N LEU A 16 9.17 -24.75 23.72
CA LEU A 16 8.54 -23.62 24.40
C LEU A 16 7.71 -22.82 23.39
N ALA A 17 6.39 -23.05 23.36
CA ALA A 17 5.45 -22.23 22.61
C ALA A 17 5.11 -20.98 23.43
N VAL A 18 5.76 -19.85 23.12
CA VAL A 18 5.39 -18.53 23.67
C VAL A 18 4.17 -18.02 22.90
N ALA A 19 3.01 -17.98 23.56
CA ALA A 19 1.82 -17.33 23.03
C ALA A 19 1.94 -15.80 23.22
N ALA A 20 2.37 -15.10 22.17
CA ALA A 20 2.36 -13.64 22.13
C ALA A 20 0.97 -13.16 21.67
N THR A 21 0.10 -12.81 22.61
CA THR A 21 -1.14 -12.07 22.32
C THR A 21 -0.80 -10.62 22.03
N ALA A 22 -0.61 -10.30 20.75
CA ALA A 22 -0.44 -8.94 20.29
C ALA A 22 -1.74 -8.14 20.50
N MET A 23 -1.76 -7.25 21.49
CA MET A 23 -2.77 -6.19 21.58
C MET A 23 -2.49 -5.17 20.48
N LEU A 24 -3.21 -5.26 19.37
CA LEU A 24 -3.17 -4.25 18.32
C LEU A 24 -4.03 -3.04 18.75
N PRO A 25 -3.53 -1.80 18.64
CA PRO A 25 -4.36 -0.62 18.88
C PRO A 25 -5.45 -0.54 17.80
N ALA A 26 -6.71 -0.40 18.23
CA ALA A 26 -7.83 -0.13 17.34
C ALA A 26 -7.65 1.26 16.72
N VAL A 27 -7.32 1.30 15.43
CA VAL A 27 -7.37 2.53 14.63
C VAL A 27 -8.83 2.86 14.35
N ASN A 28 -9.39 3.81 15.09
CA ASN A 28 -10.71 4.37 14.76
C ASN A 28 -10.60 5.13 13.43
N ALA A 29 -10.96 4.46 12.34
CA ALA A 29 -11.25 5.12 11.07
C ALA A 29 -12.59 5.86 11.22
N SER A 30 -12.57 7.06 11.80
CA SER A 30 -13.67 8.01 11.59
C SER A 30 -13.84 8.14 10.08
N ALA A 31 -15.06 7.90 9.58
CA ALA A 31 -15.38 8.02 8.17
C ALA A 31 -15.22 9.49 7.77
N ALA A 32 -13.99 9.87 7.42
CA ALA A 32 -13.66 11.22 6.99
C ALA A 32 -14.53 11.57 5.79
N ALA A 33 -15.08 12.79 5.79
CA ALA A 33 -15.82 13.32 4.66
C ALA A 33 -15.01 13.10 3.37
N ARG A 34 -15.69 12.71 2.29
CA ARG A 34 -15.01 12.48 1.00
C ARG A 34 -14.26 13.75 0.61
N PRO A 35 -12.97 13.66 0.30
CA PRO A 35 -12.20 14.84 -0.07
C PRO A 35 -12.75 15.48 -1.34
N GLU A 36 -12.64 16.80 -1.43
CA GLU A 36 -13.05 17.59 -2.59
C GLU A 36 -11.84 18.26 -3.23
N VAL A 37 -11.95 18.59 -4.52
CA VAL A 37 -10.89 19.31 -5.25
C VAL A 37 -10.57 20.63 -4.54
N GLY A 38 -9.29 20.91 -4.35
CA GLY A 38 -8.77 22.11 -3.70
C GLY A 38 -8.60 21.98 -2.18
N GLN A 39 -9.19 20.96 -1.55
CA GLN A 39 -8.99 20.72 -0.13
C GLN A 39 -7.54 20.31 0.18
N PRO A 40 -7.01 20.68 1.35
CA PRO A 40 -5.70 20.21 1.78
C PRO A 40 -5.72 18.69 1.99
N CYS A 41 -4.61 18.03 1.73
CA CYS A 41 -4.40 16.62 2.00
C CYS A 41 -3.12 16.39 2.79
N THR A 42 -3.08 15.31 3.56
CA THR A 42 -1.91 14.96 4.36
C THR A 42 -0.82 14.32 3.50
N GLY A 43 0.43 14.42 3.93
CA GLY A 43 1.56 13.79 3.22
C GLY A 43 1.38 12.27 3.03
N ALA A 44 0.71 11.61 3.98
CA ALA A 44 0.37 10.18 3.90
C ALA A 44 -0.62 9.85 2.78
N GLU A 45 -1.36 10.83 2.27
CA GLU A 45 -2.35 10.65 1.22
C GLU A 45 -1.79 10.98 -0.17
N ILE A 46 -0.56 11.48 -0.30
CA ILE A 46 0.02 11.82 -1.60
C ILE A 46 0.01 10.62 -2.53
N GLY A 47 -0.53 10.81 -3.74
CA GLY A 47 -0.73 9.75 -4.74
C GLY A 47 -1.99 8.90 -4.54
N ARG A 48 -2.70 9.03 -3.42
CA ARG A 48 -3.98 8.34 -3.17
C ARG A 48 -5.04 8.88 -4.13
N LYS A 49 -5.77 7.97 -4.76
CA LYS A 49 -6.90 8.29 -5.64
C LYS A 49 -8.20 8.01 -4.91
N VAL A 50 -9.12 8.95 -4.96
CA VAL A 50 -10.48 8.79 -4.40
C VAL A 50 -11.50 9.39 -5.35
N THR A 51 -12.76 9.04 -5.14
CA THR A 51 -13.87 9.63 -5.89
C THR A 51 -14.54 10.73 -5.06
N ASP A 52 -14.60 11.93 -5.63
CA ASP A 52 -15.26 13.11 -5.07
C ASP A 52 -16.81 12.92 -5.07
N LYS A 53 -17.56 13.78 -4.37
CA LYS A 53 -19.03 13.79 -4.35
C LYS A 53 -19.66 13.93 -5.73
N HIS A 54 -18.94 14.54 -6.67
CA HIS A 54 -19.36 14.72 -8.06
C HIS A 54 -19.05 13.51 -8.97
N GLY A 55 -18.56 12.39 -8.41
CA GLY A 55 -18.20 11.20 -9.19
C GLY A 55 -16.88 11.31 -9.95
N ARG A 56 -16.11 12.38 -9.74
CA ARG A 56 -14.80 12.60 -10.38
C ARG A 56 -13.71 11.90 -9.59
N THR A 57 -12.76 11.26 -10.27
CA THR A 57 -11.54 10.77 -9.62
C THR A 57 -10.61 11.94 -9.31
N ILE A 58 -10.18 12.04 -8.07
CA ILE A 58 -9.23 13.05 -7.59
C ILE A 58 -8.01 12.36 -6.98
N ILE A 59 -6.88 13.05 -7.00
CA ILE A 59 -5.61 12.60 -6.45
C ILE A 59 -5.02 13.67 -5.54
N CYS A 60 -4.45 13.27 -4.41
CA CYS A 60 -3.68 14.18 -3.57
C CYS A 60 -2.30 14.38 -4.21
N SER A 61 -2.03 15.61 -4.63
CA SER A 61 -0.76 16.02 -5.24
C SER A 61 -0.38 17.40 -4.72
N ASN A 62 0.88 17.58 -4.35
CA ASN A 62 1.38 18.82 -3.76
C ASN A 62 0.51 19.32 -2.58
N TYR A 63 0.20 18.41 -1.64
CA TYR A 63 -0.61 18.67 -0.44
C TYR A 63 -2.05 19.19 -0.70
N ARG A 64 -2.55 19.02 -1.94
CA ARG A 64 -3.89 19.42 -2.35
C ARG A 64 -4.58 18.32 -3.14
N TRP A 65 -5.88 18.16 -2.96
CA TRP A 65 -6.69 17.31 -3.82
C TRP A 65 -6.90 17.97 -5.19
N GLN A 66 -6.60 17.25 -6.26
CA GLN A 66 -6.70 17.74 -7.64
C GLN A 66 -7.43 16.72 -8.51
N ILE A 67 -8.01 17.17 -9.62
CA ILE A 67 -8.63 16.25 -10.60
C ILE A 67 -7.56 15.29 -11.12
N TYR A 68 -7.86 14.00 -11.06
CA TYR A 68 -7.00 13.00 -11.67
C TYR A 68 -7.31 12.91 -13.17
N THR A 69 -6.45 13.51 -13.99
CA THR A 69 -6.53 13.46 -15.46
C THR A 69 -5.74 12.31 -16.08
N GLY A 70 -5.35 11.31 -15.27
CA GLY A 70 -4.42 10.26 -15.67
C GLY A 70 -2.98 10.52 -15.23
N GLN A 71 -2.15 9.49 -15.30
CA GLN A 71 -0.70 9.66 -15.26
C GLN A 71 -0.27 10.08 -16.67
N ARG A 72 0.41 11.21 -16.80
CA ARG A 72 1.07 11.59 -18.05
C ARG A 72 2.56 11.32 -17.90
N PRO A 73 3.03 10.09 -18.20
CA PRO A 73 4.46 9.81 -18.19
C PRO A 73 5.13 10.77 -19.18
N SER A 74 6.10 11.54 -18.68
CA SER A 74 6.95 12.39 -19.50
C SER A 74 8.36 11.83 -19.45
N HIS A 75 8.96 11.66 -20.62
CA HIS A 75 10.33 11.19 -20.76
C HIS A 75 10.93 11.83 -22.01
N PRO A 76 12.07 12.56 -21.91
CA PRO A 76 12.60 13.36 -23.02
C PRO A 76 12.70 12.60 -24.35
N TRP A 77 13.29 11.40 -24.33
CA TRP A 77 13.40 10.58 -25.54
C TRP A 77 12.02 10.20 -26.14
N ALA A 78 11.05 9.81 -25.31
CA ALA A 78 9.74 9.36 -25.78
C ALA A 78 8.86 10.53 -26.24
N ASP A 79 8.99 11.69 -25.57
CA ASP A 79 8.27 12.91 -25.90
C ASP A 79 8.79 13.52 -27.21
N GLN A 80 10.11 13.46 -27.47
CA GLN A 80 10.71 13.88 -28.74
C GLN A 80 10.22 13.07 -29.94
N GLN A 81 10.00 11.75 -29.79
CA GLN A 81 9.45 10.95 -30.88
C GLN A 81 8.07 11.45 -31.33
N ARG A 82 7.21 11.88 -30.39
CA ARG A 82 5.85 12.38 -30.71
C ARG A 82 5.90 13.73 -31.45
N GLN A 83 6.85 14.59 -31.09
CA GLN A 83 7.07 15.86 -31.78
C GLN A 83 7.56 15.65 -33.21
N PHE A 84 8.45 14.67 -33.43
CA PHE A 84 9.00 14.39 -34.76
C PHE A 84 7.95 13.83 -35.74
N PHE A 85 7.01 13.03 -35.24
CA PHE A 85 5.95 12.43 -36.06
C PHE A 85 4.65 13.25 -36.09
N GLY A 86 4.61 14.46 -35.53
CA GLY A 86 3.47 15.38 -35.63
C GLY A 86 2.17 14.85 -34.98
N ILE A 87 2.26 13.86 -34.10
CA ILE A 87 1.09 13.27 -33.46
C ILE A 87 0.79 14.09 -32.20
N ALA A 88 -0.06 15.10 -32.35
CA ALA A 88 -0.61 15.82 -31.22
C ALA A 88 -1.44 14.85 -30.36
N ALA A 89 -1.16 14.84 -29.06
CA ALA A 89 -2.02 14.21 -28.05
C ALA A 89 -3.21 15.11 -27.75
#